data_AF-A0A7S2XSR6-F1
#
_entry.id   AF-A0A7S2XSR6-F1
#
_cell.length_a   1.000
_cell.length_b   1.000
_cell.length_c   1.000
_cell.angle_alpha   90.00
_cell.angle_beta   90.00
_cell.angle_gamma   90.00
#
_symmetry.space_group_name_H-M   'P 1'
#
loop_
_entity.id
_entity.type
_entity.pdbx_description
1 polymer ?
#
loop_
_entity_poly.entity_id
_entity_poly.type
_entity_poly.pdbx_seq_one_letter_code
_entity_poly.pdbx_strand_id
1 'polypeptide(L)'
;MEILSTISFLVRPTTLNLPPTFTHGLLLGFLAIKFILLLILESYCANEVRVLLGRKGGKSLYLAAIWANLRNDVLIGPPMYHVVVTYICTQGPLTRAEQARSVMGILVVEGLLFFWIHRAFHKVRGLWWMHRFHHKFNDVVLPSSANAVSTAEFVFAYMIPILIGATIMNADIYSTLCATYIIQITNLFIHTPFLEGHWPSSKQNKSFPGWVFVGTSDHLHHHRHMTAHYSAPVFHFDRVLDGSKTESGKQK
;
A
#
# COMPACT_ATOMS: atom_id res chain seq x y z
N MET A 1 -24.92 21.25 23.01
CA MET A 1 -25.26 19.84 23.31
C MET A 1 -25.63 19.01 22.07
N GLU A 2 -25.67 19.58 20.86
CA GLU A 2 -26.00 18.81 19.64
C GLU A 2 -24.80 18.19 18.92
N ILE A 3 -23.56 18.60 19.21
CA ILE A 3 -22.36 18.04 18.54
C ILE A 3 -22.05 16.62 19.02
N LEU A 4 -22.45 16.26 20.25
CA LEU A 4 -22.21 14.92 20.81
C LEU A 4 -23.20 13.86 20.30
N SER A 5 -24.41 14.24 19.87
CA SER A 5 -25.38 13.29 19.31
C SER A 5 -25.07 12.89 17.87
N THR A 6 -24.36 13.74 17.11
CA THR A 6 -23.87 13.38 15.77
C THR A 6 -22.74 12.36 15.84
N ILE A 7 -21.90 12.41 16.88
CA ILE A 7 -20.80 11.46 17.09
C ILE A 7 -21.31 10.09 17.56
N SER A 8 -22.39 10.04 18.37
CA SER A 8 -22.97 8.76 18.81
C SER A 8 -23.68 7.97 17.70
N PHE A 9 -23.99 8.60 16.56
CA PHE A 9 -24.53 7.90 15.39
C PHE A 9 -23.45 7.20 14.55
N LEU A 10 -22.19 7.65 14.65
CA LEU A 10 -21.07 7.14 13.86
C LEU A 10 -20.44 5.87 14.43
N VAL A 11 -20.80 5.46 15.65
CA VAL A 11 -20.20 4.29 16.31
C VAL A 11 -21.31 3.47 16.97
N ARG A 12 -22.14 2.80 16.18
CA ARG A 12 -22.91 1.67 16.71
C ARG A 12 -22.01 0.43 16.64
N PRO A 13 -21.60 -0.17 17.78
CA PRO A 13 -20.88 -1.43 17.76
C PRO A 13 -21.78 -2.46 17.07
N THR A 14 -21.34 -2.92 15.91
CA THR A 14 -22.13 -3.84 15.10
C THR A 14 -21.73 -5.28 15.38
N THR A 15 -22.69 -6.08 15.84
CA THR A 15 -22.57 -7.53 15.97
C THR A 15 -22.72 -8.15 14.58
N LEU A 16 -21.61 -8.22 13.84
CA LEU A 16 -21.56 -8.98 12.59
C LEU A 16 -21.75 -10.47 12.94
N ASN A 17 -22.88 -11.08 12.55
CA ASN A 17 -23.15 -12.52 12.76
C ASN A 17 -22.37 -13.42 11.77
N LEU A 18 -21.12 -13.07 11.44
CA LEU A 18 -20.21 -14.05 10.84
C LEU A 18 -19.54 -14.81 11.98
N PRO A 19 -19.50 -16.16 11.94
CA PRO A 19 -18.75 -16.90 12.94
C PRO A 19 -17.30 -16.38 12.93
N PRO A 20 -16.74 -15.97 14.10
CA PRO A 20 -15.40 -15.40 14.19
C PRO A 20 -14.37 -16.21 13.40
N THR A 21 -14.50 -17.54 13.40
CA THR A 21 -13.59 -18.46 12.69
C THR A 21 -13.45 -18.18 11.18
N PHE A 22 -14.50 -17.73 10.49
CA PHE A 22 -14.45 -17.49 9.04
C PHE A 22 -13.69 -16.19 8.70
N THR A 23 -13.96 -15.10 9.42
CA THR A 23 -13.28 -13.81 9.21
C THR A 23 -11.81 -13.86 9.63
N HIS A 24 -11.49 -14.61 10.68
CA HIS A 24 -10.11 -14.87 11.09
C HIS A 24 -9.38 -15.76 10.07
N GLY A 25 -10.06 -16.75 9.49
CA GLY A 25 -9.50 -17.59 8.42
C GLY A 25 -9.16 -16.80 7.15
N LEU A 26 -10.01 -15.86 6.74
CA LEU A 26 -9.73 -14.98 5.60
C LEU A 26 -8.54 -14.05 5.84
N LEU A 27 -8.42 -13.49 7.04
CA LEU A 27 -7.29 -12.64 7.42
C LEU A 27 -5.97 -13.43 7.46
N LEU A 28 -5.98 -14.64 8.03
CA LEU A 28 -4.80 -15.51 8.05
C LEU A 28 -4.42 -15.97 6.64
N GLY A 29 -5.41 -16.33 5.81
CA GLY A 29 -5.20 -16.66 4.40
C GLY A 29 -4.61 -15.49 3.63
N PHE A 30 -5.05 -14.25 3.92
CA PHE A 30 -4.48 -13.05 3.32
C PHE A 30 -3.01 -12.87 3.64
N LEU A 31 -2.67 -12.90 4.93
CA LEU A 31 -1.29 -12.76 5.38
C LEU A 31 -0.41 -13.83 4.73
N ALA A 32 -0.87 -15.08 4.71
CA ALA A 32 -0.16 -16.18 4.08
C ALA A 32 0.07 -15.93 2.58
N ILE A 33 -0.97 -15.55 1.82
CA ILE A 33 -0.85 -15.27 0.38
C ILE A 33 0.14 -14.12 0.13
N LYS A 34 0.06 -13.03 0.91
CA LYS A 34 0.98 -11.91 0.80
C LYS A 34 2.44 -12.35 1.01
N PHE A 35 2.72 -13.10 2.08
CA PHE A 35 4.08 -13.55 2.37
C PHE A 35 4.59 -14.59 1.36
N ILE A 36 3.73 -15.49 0.88
CA ILE A 36 4.09 -16.42 -0.20
C ILE A 36 4.45 -15.64 -1.47
N LEU A 37 3.62 -14.67 -1.88
CA LEU A 37 3.89 -13.84 -3.04
C LEU A 37 5.18 -13.04 -2.88
N LEU A 38 5.41 -12.47 -1.69
CA LEU A 38 6.66 -11.78 -1.37
C LEU A 38 7.87 -12.70 -1.56
N LEU A 39 7.84 -13.93 -1.03
CA LEU A 39 8.94 -14.89 -1.18
C LEU A 39 9.16 -15.29 -2.64
N ILE A 40 8.08 -15.47 -3.41
CA ILE A 40 8.17 -15.77 -4.84
C ILE A 40 8.85 -14.60 -5.57
N LEU A 41 8.35 -13.38 -5.41
CA LEU A 41 8.92 -12.19 -6.08
C LEU A 41 10.36 -11.91 -5.65
N GLU A 42 10.68 -12.15 -4.38
CA GLU A 42 12.03 -12.00 -3.86
C GLU A 42 13.00 -13.04 -4.45
N SER A 43 12.53 -14.25 -4.75
CA SER A 43 13.32 -15.26 -5.45
C SER A 43 13.71 -14.83 -6.87
N TYR A 44 12.84 -14.07 -7.55
CA TYR A 44 13.16 -13.45 -8.84
C TYR A 44 14.17 -12.30 -8.73
N CYS A 45 14.37 -11.76 -7.52
CA CYS A 45 15.34 -10.69 -7.22
C CYS A 45 16.57 -11.23 -6.45
N ALA A 46 16.93 -12.50 -6.66
CA ALA A 46 17.99 -13.16 -5.90
C ALA A 46 19.37 -12.46 -6.03
N ASN A 47 19.64 -11.80 -7.15
CA ASN A 47 20.89 -11.06 -7.34
C ASN A 47 20.94 -9.83 -6.43
N GLU A 48 19.86 -9.06 -6.39
CA GLU A 48 19.68 -7.90 -5.54
C GLU A 48 19.74 -8.29 -4.05
N VAL A 49 19.16 -9.44 -3.69
CA VAL A 49 19.27 -10.01 -2.34
C VAL A 49 20.74 -10.25 -2.01
N ARG A 50 21.51 -10.92 -2.89
CA ARG A 50 22.95 -11.14 -2.66
C ARG A 50 23.72 -9.83 -2.53
N VAL A 51 23.41 -8.84 -3.35
CA VAL A 51 24.02 -7.50 -3.28
C VAL A 51 23.75 -6.86 -1.92
N LEU A 52 22.51 -6.87 -1.44
CA LEU A 52 22.17 -6.33 -0.13
C LEU A 52 22.90 -7.07 0.99
N LEU A 53 22.87 -8.41 1.00
CA LEU A 53 23.49 -9.21 2.05
C LEU A 53 25.03 -9.11 2.08
N GLY A 54 25.65 -8.77 0.95
CA GLY A 54 27.09 -8.54 0.84
C GLY A 54 27.57 -7.19 1.38
N ARG A 55 26.67 -6.21 1.56
CA ARG A 55 27.02 -4.88 2.09
C ARG A 55 27.29 -4.93 3.60
N LYS A 56 28.15 -4.02 4.08
CA LYS A 56 28.36 -3.82 5.53
C LYS A 56 27.03 -3.47 6.21
N GLY A 57 26.60 -4.30 7.16
CA GLY A 57 25.30 -4.15 7.84
C GLY A 57 24.08 -4.65 7.06
N GLY A 58 24.26 -5.13 5.83
CA GLY A 58 23.17 -5.54 4.94
C GLY A 58 22.29 -6.67 5.48
N LYS A 59 22.89 -7.68 6.14
CA LYS A 59 22.14 -8.76 6.80
C LYS A 59 21.21 -8.25 7.91
N SER A 60 21.70 -7.32 8.74
CA SER A 60 20.90 -6.71 9.81
C SER A 60 19.77 -5.87 9.22
N LEU A 61 20.06 -5.12 8.15
CA LEU A 61 19.08 -4.31 7.45
C LEU A 61 17.99 -5.17 6.78
N TYR A 62 18.36 -6.29 6.16
CA TYR A 62 17.42 -7.27 5.60
C TYR A 62 16.52 -7.89 6.69
N LEU A 63 17.09 -8.32 7.81
CA LEU A 63 16.30 -8.83 8.94
C LEU A 63 15.37 -7.76 9.53
N ALA A 64 15.81 -6.50 9.57
CA ALA A 64 14.97 -5.39 9.99
C ALA A 64 13.78 -5.18 9.04
N ALA A 65 13.95 -5.39 7.74
CA ALA A 65 12.84 -5.37 6.77
C ALA A 65 11.81 -6.47 7.06
N ILE A 66 12.27 -7.72 7.18
CA ILE A 66 11.40 -8.86 7.49
C ILE A 66 10.65 -8.62 8.81
N TRP A 67 11.34 -8.14 9.84
CA TRP A 67 10.72 -7.83 11.13
C TRP A 67 9.69 -6.70 11.03
N ALA A 68 9.98 -5.64 10.25
CA ALA A 68 9.03 -4.55 10.06
C ALA A 68 7.75 -5.03 9.36
N ASN A 69 7.86 -5.87 8.33
CA ASN A 69 6.70 -6.49 7.66
C ASN A 69 5.90 -7.34 8.64
N LEU A 70 6.55 -8.24 9.39
CA LEU A 70 5.87 -9.08 10.39
C LEU A 70 5.18 -8.23 11.45
N ARG A 71 5.88 -7.25 12.05
CA ARG A 71 5.29 -6.37 13.06
C ARG A 71 4.08 -5.62 12.51
N ASN A 72 4.21 -5.00 11.34
CA ASN A 72 3.13 -4.19 10.79
C ASN A 72 1.95 -5.05 10.36
N ASP A 73 2.16 -6.12 9.62
CA ASP A 73 1.08 -6.95 9.08
C ASP A 73 0.45 -7.89 10.11
N VAL A 74 1.24 -8.43 11.05
CA VAL A 74 0.77 -9.45 12.00
C VAL A 74 0.40 -8.86 13.36
N LEU A 75 1.10 -7.82 13.83
CA LEU A 75 0.82 -7.22 15.15
C LEU A 75 -0.10 -6.01 15.05
N ILE A 76 0.08 -5.15 14.05
CA ILE A 76 -0.69 -3.91 13.90
C ILE A 76 -1.89 -4.10 12.96
N GLY A 77 -1.72 -4.87 11.90
CA GLY A 77 -2.76 -5.16 10.90
C GLY A 77 -4.05 -5.73 11.51
N PRO A 78 -4.02 -6.80 12.34
CA PRO A 78 -5.25 -7.41 12.84
C PRO A 78 -6.07 -6.50 13.77
N PRO A 79 -5.48 -5.74 14.72
CA PRO A 79 -6.22 -4.74 15.47
C PRO A 79 -6.88 -3.67 14.58
N MET A 80 -6.16 -3.17 13.56
CA MET A 80 -6.72 -2.18 12.64
C MET A 80 -7.86 -2.77 11.81
N TYR A 81 -7.70 -4.00 11.32
CA TYR A 81 -8.74 -4.73 10.62
C TYR A 81 -9.98 -4.94 11.50
N HIS A 82 -9.80 -5.30 12.77
CA HIS A 82 -10.90 -5.42 13.71
C HIS A 82 -11.67 -4.10 13.84
N VAL A 83 -10.97 -2.97 13.97
CA VAL A 83 -11.60 -1.65 14.02
C VAL A 83 -12.42 -1.38 12.74
N VAL A 84 -11.86 -1.65 11.56
CA VAL A 84 -12.56 -1.47 10.28
C VAL A 84 -13.84 -2.30 10.24
N VAL A 85 -13.75 -3.60 10.51
CA VAL A 85 -14.90 -4.51 10.38
C VAL A 85 -15.98 -4.22 11.41
N THR A 86 -15.60 -3.87 12.64
CA THR A 86 -16.55 -3.69 13.73
C THR A 86 -17.22 -2.33 13.73
N TYR A 87 -16.52 -1.27 13.28
CA TYR A 87 -17.02 0.10 13.42
C TYR A 87 -17.19 0.87 12.11
N ILE A 88 -16.57 0.42 11.01
CA ILE A 88 -16.58 1.17 9.74
C ILE A 88 -17.40 0.46 8.67
N CYS A 89 -17.27 -0.86 8.54
CA CYS A 89 -17.98 -1.60 7.50
C CYS A 89 -19.49 -1.57 7.70
N THR A 90 -20.21 -1.37 6.59
CA THR A 90 -21.67 -1.50 6.58
C THR A 90 -22.11 -2.94 6.87
N GLN A 91 -23.32 -3.08 7.39
CA GLN A 91 -23.89 -4.37 7.72
C GLN A 91 -24.45 -5.09 6.49
N GLY A 92 -24.14 -6.39 6.41
CA GLY A 92 -24.58 -7.25 5.31
C GLY A 92 -23.73 -7.08 4.03
N PRO A 93 -23.75 -8.08 3.13
CA PRO A 93 -23.08 -7.96 1.86
C PRO A 93 -23.82 -6.94 0.98
N LEU A 94 -23.07 -6.00 0.42
CA LEU A 94 -23.55 -5.14 -0.65
C LEU A 94 -23.84 -5.98 -1.90
N THR A 95 -24.64 -5.44 -2.84
CA THR A 95 -24.76 -6.07 -4.17
C THR A 95 -23.40 -6.06 -4.88
N ARG A 96 -23.17 -6.95 -5.83
CA ARG A 96 -21.88 -7.03 -6.56
C ARG A 96 -21.49 -5.70 -7.24
N ALA A 97 -22.48 -4.96 -7.76
CA ALA A 97 -22.23 -3.66 -8.37
C ALA A 97 -21.80 -2.59 -7.34
N GLU A 98 -22.45 -2.58 -6.17
CA GLU A 98 -22.07 -1.70 -5.07
C GLU A 98 -20.72 -2.07 -4.47
N GLN A 99 -20.39 -3.36 -4.39
CA GLN A 99 -19.07 -3.82 -3.97
C GLN A 99 -18.00 -3.36 -4.95
N ALA A 100 -18.20 -3.54 -6.27
CA ALA A 100 -17.27 -3.08 -7.28
C ALA A 100 -17.07 -1.55 -7.23
N ARG A 101 -18.15 -0.79 -7.07
CA ARG A 101 -18.10 0.67 -6.86
C ARG A 101 -17.31 1.03 -5.60
N SER A 102 -17.55 0.31 -4.50
CA SER A 102 -16.88 0.56 -3.21
C SER A 102 -15.39 0.23 -3.28
N VAL A 103 -15.02 -0.91 -3.88
CA VAL A 103 -13.61 -1.28 -4.14
C VAL A 103 -12.92 -0.18 -4.93
N MET A 104 -13.46 0.20 -6.08
CA MET A 104 -12.86 1.25 -6.92
C MET A 104 -12.75 2.58 -6.18
N GLY A 105 -13.79 2.97 -5.43
CA GLY A 105 -13.77 4.18 -4.61
C GLY A 105 -12.70 4.15 -3.52
N ILE A 106 -12.54 3.02 -2.82
CA ILE A 106 -11.47 2.85 -1.82
C ILE A 106 -10.10 2.99 -2.50
N LEU A 107 -9.86 2.34 -3.64
CA LEU A 107 -8.58 2.43 -4.35
C LEU A 107 -8.25 3.87 -4.78
N VAL A 108 -9.26 4.65 -5.20
CA VAL A 108 -9.07 6.06 -5.59
C VAL A 108 -8.77 6.92 -4.35
N VAL A 109 -9.56 6.80 -3.29
CA VAL A 109 -9.38 7.59 -2.05
C VAL A 109 -8.04 7.26 -1.40
N GLU A 110 -7.73 5.97 -1.27
CA GLU A 110 -6.47 5.51 -0.68
C GLU A 110 -5.27 6.04 -1.46
N GLY A 111 -5.22 5.83 -2.78
CA GLY A 111 -4.08 6.29 -3.58
C GLY A 111 -3.92 7.81 -3.59
N LEU A 112 -5.02 8.58 -3.54
CA LEU A 112 -4.96 10.04 -3.50
C LEU A 112 -4.40 10.54 -2.15
N LEU A 113 -4.90 9.97 -1.05
CA LEU A 113 -4.40 10.31 0.29
C LEU A 113 -2.95 9.85 0.47
N PHE A 114 -2.62 8.64 0.01
CA PHE A 114 -1.25 8.12 0.00
C PHE A 114 -0.32 9.09 -0.73
N PHE A 115 -0.67 9.53 -1.94
CA PHE A 115 0.13 10.50 -2.71
C PHE A 115 0.46 11.75 -1.89
N TRP A 116 -0.54 12.38 -1.26
CA TRP A 116 -0.32 13.60 -0.48
C TRP A 116 0.50 13.35 0.79
N ILE A 117 0.22 12.27 1.52
CA ILE A 117 0.92 11.90 2.74
C ILE A 117 2.39 11.56 2.43
N HIS A 118 2.62 10.76 1.40
CA HIS A 118 3.96 10.38 0.97
C HIS A 118 4.76 11.60 0.49
N ARG A 119 4.16 12.49 -0.32
CA ARG A 119 4.77 13.77 -0.68
C ARG A 119 5.09 14.62 0.56
N ALA A 120 4.19 14.65 1.54
CA ALA A 120 4.41 15.38 2.79
C ALA A 120 5.58 14.81 3.61
N PHE A 121 5.76 13.49 3.66
CA PHE A 121 6.93 12.87 4.31
C PHE A 121 8.26 13.37 3.75
N HIS A 122 8.31 13.64 2.44
CA HIS A 122 9.51 14.17 1.77
C HIS A 122 9.65 15.69 1.86
N LYS A 123 8.55 16.44 1.84
CA LYS A 123 8.59 17.91 1.78
C LYS A 123 8.53 18.59 3.15
N VAL A 124 7.95 17.95 4.16
CA VAL A 124 7.80 18.49 5.50
C VAL A 124 8.83 17.84 6.42
N ARG A 125 9.85 18.61 6.83
CA ARG A 125 10.97 18.12 7.67
C ARG A 125 10.51 17.38 8.94
N GLY A 126 9.41 17.83 9.55
CA GLY A 126 8.83 17.22 10.75
C GLY A 126 8.20 15.84 10.55
N LEU A 127 7.97 15.41 9.30
CA LEU A 127 7.33 14.13 9.00
C LEU A 127 8.31 13.09 8.42
N TRP A 128 9.50 13.50 7.99
CA TRP A 128 10.53 12.61 7.42
C TRP A 128 10.88 11.41 8.30
N TRP A 129 10.80 11.55 9.63
CA TRP A 129 11.13 10.47 10.56
C TRP A 129 10.25 9.23 10.38
N MET A 130 9.03 9.40 9.84
CA MET A 130 8.10 8.31 9.55
C MET A 130 8.59 7.48 8.36
N HIS A 131 9.24 8.11 7.39
CA HIS A 131 9.55 7.51 6.10
C HIS A 131 11.05 7.19 5.90
N ARG A 132 11.92 7.76 6.73
CA ARG A 132 13.37 7.53 6.67
C ARG A 132 13.79 6.07 6.80
N PHE A 133 12.96 5.22 7.41
CA PHE A 133 13.27 3.79 7.53
C PHE A 133 13.15 3.09 6.17
N HIS A 134 12.07 3.37 5.45
CA HIS A 134 11.82 2.85 4.11
C HIS A 134 12.93 3.28 3.13
N HIS A 135 13.42 4.52 3.25
CA HIS A 135 14.55 5.00 2.44
C HIS A 135 15.92 4.44 2.78
N LYS A 136 16.06 3.59 3.81
CA LYS A 136 17.31 2.83 4.00
C LYS A 136 17.57 1.82 2.88
N PHE A 137 16.55 1.54 2.06
CA PHE A 137 16.58 0.57 0.98
C PHE A 137 16.58 1.22 -0.41
N ASN A 138 16.81 2.54 -0.49
CA ASN A 138 16.81 3.33 -1.72
C ASN A 138 17.75 2.78 -2.82
N ASP A 139 18.92 2.25 -2.44
CA ASP A 139 19.92 1.72 -3.38
C ASP A 139 19.63 0.30 -3.85
N VAL A 140 19.02 -0.53 -2.99
CA VAL A 140 18.73 -1.95 -3.26
C VAL A 140 17.32 -2.22 -2.78
N VAL A 141 16.39 -1.96 -3.71
CA VAL A 141 14.96 -2.16 -3.50
C VAL A 141 14.65 -3.63 -3.76
N LEU A 142 14.01 -4.28 -2.79
CA LEU A 142 13.53 -5.66 -2.87
C LEU A 142 12.04 -5.67 -2.49
N PRO A 143 11.27 -6.67 -2.92
CA PRO A 143 9.87 -6.79 -2.52
C PRO A 143 9.68 -6.73 -0.99
N SER A 144 10.55 -7.39 -0.21
CA SER A 144 10.49 -7.33 1.26
C SER A 144 10.91 -5.98 1.83
N SER A 145 12.00 -5.41 1.31
CA SER A 145 12.62 -4.22 1.88
C SER A 145 11.82 -2.96 1.59
N ALA A 146 11.17 -2.92 0.43
CA ALA A 146 10.38 -1.78 0.02
C ALA A 146 8.95 -1.84 0.57
N ASN A 147 8.43 -3.04 0.88
CA ASN A 147 7.21 -3.12 1.69
C ASN A 147 7.46 -2.84 3.18
N ALA A 148 8.73 -2.85 3.61
CA ALA A 148 9.12 -2.61 4.99
C ALA A 148 9.13 -1.12 5.32
N VAL A 149 8.07 -0.68 5.98
CA VAL A 149 7.88 0.71 6.43
C VAL A 149 7.94 0.84 7.95
N SER A 150 8.13 2.05 8.45
CA SER A 150 7.96 2.28 9.90
C SER A 150 6.50 2.03 10.31
N THR A 151 6.25 1.73 11.58
CA THR A 151 4.86 1.59 12.06
C THR A 151 4.06 2.87 11.89
N ALA A 152 4.69 4.03 12.04
CA ALA A 152 4.02 5.31 11.83
C ALA A 152 3.60 5.47 10.36
N GLU A 153 4.51 5.20 9.42
CA GLU A 153 4.19 5.19 8.00
C GLU A 153 3.10 4.16 7.65
N PHE A 154 3.19 2.92 8.18
CA PHE A 154 2.16 1.90 7.99
C PHE A 154 0.76 2.40 8.41
N VAL A 155 0.66 3.01 9.58
CA VAL A 155 -0.62 3.51 10.08
C VAL A 155 -1.12 4.70 9.26
N PHE A 156 -0.27 5.71 9.06
CA PHE A 156 -0.69 6.97 8.46
C PHE A 156 -0.82 6.91 6.95
N ALA A 157 0.08 6.24 6.24
CA ALA A 157 0.06 6.17 4.78
C ALA A 157 -0.79 5.01 4.25
N TYR A 158 -0.97 3.93 5.00
CA TYR A 158 -1.72 2.76 4.50
C TYR A 158 -3.05 2.56 5.24
N MET A 159 -3.02 2.37 6.56
CA MET A 159 -4.25 1.98 7.28
C MET A 159 -5.31 3.10 7.34
N ILE A 160 -4.91 4.32 7.67
CA ILE A 160 -5.82 5.48 7.78
C ILE A 160 -6.50 5.80 6.42
N PRO A 161 -5.78 5.86 5.29
CA PRO A 161 -6.40 6.07 3.99
C PRO A 161 -7.42 5.00 3.60
N ILE A 162 -7.15 3.72 3.91
CA ILE A 162 -8.11 2.63 3.70
C ILE A 162 -9.35 2.82 4.57
N LEU A 163 -9.17 3.15 5.86
CA LEU A 163 -10.27 3.45 6.78
C LEU A 163 -11.18 4.56 6.22
N ILE A 164 -10.59 5.68 5.82
CA ILE A 164 -11.30 6.83 5.25
C ILE A 164 -12.04 6.43 3.97
N GLY A 165 -11.38 5.69 3.07
CA GLY A 165 -12.01 5.18 1.85
C GLY A 165 -13.21 4.27 2.14
N ALA A 166 -13.07 3.33 3.08
CA ALA A 166 -14.15 2.42 3.45
C ALA A 166 -15.35 3.17 4.05
N THR A 167 -15.09 4.18 4.90
CA THR A 167 -16.14 5.04 5.47
C THR A 167 -16.87 5.83 4.38
N ILE A 168 -16.12 6.55 3.52
CA ILE A 168 -16.72 7.39 2.46
C ILE A 168 -17.55 6.55 1.50
N MET A 169 -17.09 5.34 1.17
CA MET A 169 -17.77 4.48 0.21
C MET A 169 -18.89 3.64 0.81
N ASN A 170 -19.10 3.71 2.14
CA ASN A 170 -20.00 2.82 2.87
C ASN A 170 -19.76 1.34 2.54
N ALA A 171 -18.49 0.94 2.54
CA ALA A 171 -18.06 -0.37 2.07
C ALA A 171 -18.44 -1.49 3.06
N ASP A 172 -18.70 -2.69 2.54
CA ASP A 172 -18.79 -3.90 3.35
C ASP A 172 -17.40 -4.53 3.58
N ILE A 173 -17.37 -5.58 4.38
CA ILE A 173 -16.15 -6.35 4.68
C ILE A 173 -15.48 -6.90 3.41
N TYR A 174 -16.26 -7.37 2.44
CA TYR A 174 -15.74 -7.97 1.22
C TYR A 174 -15.09 -6.94 0.31
N SER A 175 -15.70 -5.78 0.16
CA SER A 175 -15.17 -4.66 -0.62
C SER A 175 -13.87 -4.14 -0.02
N THR A 176 -13.85 -3.96 1.31
CA THR A 176 -12.66 -3.49 2.03
C THR A 176 -11.51 -4.48 1.92
N LEU A 177 -11.78 -5.78 2.11
CA LEU A 177 -10.78 -6.83 1.92
C LEU A 177 -10.27 -6.87 0.48
N CYS A 178 -11.17 -6.86 -0.51
CA CYS A 178 -10.81 -6.88 -1.94
C CYS A 178 -9.90 -5.69 -2.32
N ALA A 179 -10.26 -4.47 -1.90
CA ALA A 179 -9.43 -3.29 -2.12
C ALA A 179 -8.05 -3.43 -1.45
N THR A 180 -8.01 -3.90 -0.20
CA THR A 180 -6.75 -4.13 0.53
C THR A 180 -5.86 -5.16 -0.16
N TYR A 181 -6.43 -6.25 -0.70
CA TYR A 181 -5.69 -7.24 -1.50
C TYR A 181 -5.06 -6.60 -2.73
N ILE A 182 -5.84 -5.83 -3.50
CA ILE A 182 -5.36 -5.17 -4.71
C ILE A 182 -4.21 -4.22 -4.36
N ILE A 183 -4.36 -3.39 -3.33
CA ILE A 183 -3.32 -2.45 -2.86
C ILE A 183 -2.05 -3.20 -2.49
N GLN A 184 -2.15 -4.28 -1.71
CA GLN A 184 -0.97 -4.98 -1.21
C GLN A 184 -0.25 -5.78 -2.29
N ILE A 185 -0.99 -6.41 -3.21
CA ILE A 185 -0.42 -7.13 -4.36
C ILE A 185 0.26 -6.15 -5.32
N THR A 186 -0.42 -5.05 -5.67
CA THR A 186 0.16 -4.02 -6.54
C THR A 186 1.37 -3.37 -5.89
N ASN A 187 1.35 -3.14 -4.57
CA ASN A 187 2.50 -2.63 -3.83
C ASN A 187 3.71 -3.56 -3.94
N LEU A 188 3.53 -4.88 -3.86
CA LEU A 188 4.63 -5.82 -4.07
C LEU A 188 5.17 -5.76 -5.51
N PHE A 189 4.30 -5.68 -6.51
CA PHE A 189 4.73 -5.65 -7.92
C PHE A 189 5.50 -4.38 -8.30
N ILE A 190 5.08 -3.20 -7.84
CA ILE A 190 5.81 -1.95 -8.13
C ILE A 190 7.18 -1.91 -7.43
N HIS A 191 7.39 -2.76 -6.43
CA HIS A 191 8.62 -2.91 -5.65
C HIS A 191 9.49 -4.11 -6.06
N THR A 192 9.20 -4.75 -7.19
CA THR A 192 9.95 -5.91 -7.67
C THR A 192 10.84 -5.52 -8.84
N PRO A 193 12.16 -5.30 -8.67
CA PRO A 193 13.08 -4.90 -9.75
C PRO A 193 13.03 -5.78 -11.00
N PHE A 194 12.82 -7.08 -10.85
CA PHE A 194 12.65 -7.99 -11.98
C PHE A 194 11.53 -7.57 -12.96
N LEU A 195 10.50 -6.88 -12.45
CA LEU A 195 9.39 -6.37 -13.25
C LEU A 195 9.67 -4.99 -13.88
N GLU A 196 10.83 -4.37 -13.61
CA GLU A 196 11.29 -3.13 -14.24
C GLU A 196 11.55 -3.38 -15.74
N GLY A 197 10.54 -3.11 -16.57
CA GLY A 197 10.55 -3.36 -18.02
C GLY A 197 9.43 -4.29 -18.48
N HIS A 198 9.04 -5.26 -17.63
CA HIS A 198 8.02 -6.26 -17.95
C HIS A 198 6.61 -5.90 -17.45
N TRP A 199 6.51 -5.05 -16.42
CA TRP A 199 5.22 -4.64 -15.86
C TRP A 199 4.43 -3.79 -16.88
N PRO A 200 3.09 -3.94 -16.97
CA PRO A 200 2.32 -3.30 -18.02
C PRO A 200 2.47 -1.78 -18.12
N SER A 201 2.70 -1.05 -17.04
CA SER A 201 2.94 0.41 -17.07
C SER A 201 4.39 0.82 -17.35
N SER A 202 5.29 -0.11 -17.73
CA SER A 202 6.65 0.25 -18.15
C SER A 202 6.61 1.12 -19.42
N LYS A 203 7.60 2.01 -19.59
CA LYS A 203 7.74 2.86 -20.80
C LYS A 203 7.76 2.07 -22.12
N GLN A 204 8.00 0.76 -22.05
CA GLN A 204 8.12 -0.14 -23.20
C GLN A 204 6.75 -0.69 -23.66
N ASN A 205 5.74 -0.72 -22.78
CA ASN A 205 4.40 -1.20 -23.11
C ASN A 205 3.43 -0.03 -23.35
N LYS A 206 3.33 0.41 -24.61
CA LYS A 206 2.44 1.50 -25.04
C LYS A 206 0.95 1.15 -25.00
N SER A 207 0.60 -0.13 -24.84
CA SER A 207 -0.79 -0.62 -24.88
C SER A 207 -1.48 -0.59 -23.52
N PHE A 208 -0.72 -0.42 -22.44
CA PHE A 208 -1.29 -0.27 -21.10
C PHE A 208 -1.45 1.21 -20.76
N PRO A 209 -2.51 1.62 -20.05
CA PRO A 209 -2.69 3.01 -19.64
C PRO A 209 -1.75 3.36 -18.48
N GLY A 210 -0.43 3.37 -18.74
CA GLY A 210 0.59 3.81 -17.79
C GLY A 210 0.40 5.26 -17.34
N TRP A 211 -0.39 6.06 -18.05
CA TRP A 211 -0.79 7.38 -17.59
C TRP A 211 -1.75 7.35 -16.37
N VAL A 212 -2.47 6.24 -16.16
CA VAL A 212 -3.39 6.02 -15.03
C VAL A 212 -2.74 5.23 -13.91
N PHE A 213 -1.96 4.20 -14.22
CA PHE A 213 -1.48 3.24 -13.23
C PHE A 213 0.00 3.41 -12.90
N VAL A 214 0.36 3.20 -11.65
CA VAL A 214 1.76 3.22 -11.20
C VAL A 214 2.50 2.04 -11.79
N GLY A 215 3.73 2.27 -12.26
CA GLY A 215 4.62 1.23 -12.75
C GLY A 215 5.83 1.00 -11.87
N THR A 216 6.35 -0.22 -11.94
CA THR A 216 7.59 -0.60 -11.26
C THR A 216 8.73 0.37 -11.58
N SER A 217 8.90 0.79 -12.84
CA SER A 217 9.96 1.74 -13.19
C SER A 217 9.79 3.11 -12.53
N ASP A 218 8.55 3.61 -12.46
CA ASP A 218 8.26 4.92 -11.87
C ASP A 218 8.52 4.90 -10.36
N HIS A 219 8.08 3.84 -9.70
CA HIS A 219 8.25 3.71 -8.26
C HIS A 219 9.71 3.40 -7.87
N LEU A 220 10.44 2.58 -8.62
CA LEU A 220 11.88 2.39 -8.41
C LEU A 220 12.67 3.67 -8.68
N HIS A 221 12.25 4.49 -9.65
CA HIS A 221 12.85 5.81 -9.85
C HIS A 221 12.64 6.71 -8.63
N HIS A 222 11.46 6.68 -8.00
CA HIS A 222 11.21 7.37 -6.74
C HIS A 222 12.20 6.93 -5.66
N HIS A 223 12.37 5.63 -5.42
CA HIS A 223 13.32 5.14 -4.42
C HIS A 223 14.74 5.65 -4.65
N ARG A 224 15.19 5.70 -5.92
CA ARG A 224 16.55 6.14 -6.28
C ARG A 224 16.76 7.66 -6.11
N HIS A 225 15.74 8.49 -6.37
CA HIS A 225 15.90 9.95 -6.46
C HIS A 225 15.13 10.75 -5.41
N MET A 226 14.06 10.19 -4.82
CA MET A 226 13.23 10.74 -3.74
C MET A 226 12.54 12.08 -4.03
N THR A 227 12.65 12.62 -5.25
CA THR A 227 12.14 13.94 -5.62
C THR A 227 10.91 13.93 -6.52
N ALA A 228 10.49 12.76 -7.02
CA ALA A 228 9.39 12.59 -7.97
C ALA A 228 8.64 11.26 -7.74
N HIS A 229 7.48 11.08 -8.40
CA HIS A 229 6.67 9.85 -8.39
C HIS A 229 6.24 9.38 -7.00
N TYR A 230 5.49 10.23 -6.29
CA TYR A 230 5.00 9.94 -4.94
C TYR A 230 3.81 8.97 -4.90
N SER A 231 3.16 8.72 -6.03
CA SER A 231 2.00 7.84 -6.10
C SER A 231 2.38 6.36 -5.94
N ALA A 232 1.59 5.65 -5.16
CA ALA A 232 1.58 4.20 -5.06
C ALA A 232 0.22 3.75 -4.46
N PRO A 233 -0.15 2.46 -4.56
CA PRO A 233 0.45 1.47 -5.46
C PRO A 233 -0.33 1.27 -6.76
N VAL A 234 -1.55 1.82 -6.86
CA VAL A 234 -2.48 1.56 -7.97
C VAL A 234 -2.47 2.71 -8.98
N PHE A 235 -2.94 3.89 -8.58
CA PHE A 235 -3.15 5.03 -9.49
C PHE A 235 -2.02 6.05 -9.43
N HIS A 236 -1.65 6.59 -10.59
CA HIS A 236 -0.52 7.49 -10.79
C HIS A 236 -0.93 8.97 -10.68
N PHE A 237 -1.31 9.40 -9.49
CA PHE A 237 -1.76 10.77 -9.21
C PHE A 237 -0.74 11.86 -9.53
N ASP A 238 0.58 11.61 -9.54
CA ASP A 238 1.56 12.61 -9.99
C ASP A 238 1.28 13.05 -11.43
N ARG A 239 0.92 12.11 -12.33
CA ARG A 239 0.64 12.41 -13.74
C ARG A 239 -0.70 13.11 -13.92
N VAL A 240 -1.68 12.72 -13.11
CA VAL A 240 -3.04 13.28 -13.15
C VAL A 240 -3.08 14.70 -12.60
N LEU A 241 -2.39 14.97 -11.48
CA LEU A 241 -2.51 16.21 -10.73
C LEU A 241 -1.40 17.22 -11.03
N ASP A 242 -0.14 16.77 -11.07
CA ASP A 242 0.98 17.69 -11.29
C ASP A 242 1.26 17.93 -12.78
N GLY A 243 0.53 17.24 -13.68
CA GLY A 243 0.70 17.36 -15.13
C GLY A 243 2.13 17.10 -15.58
N SER A 244 2.91 16.38 -14.76
CA SER A 244 4.33 16.16 -15.01
C SER A 244 4.44 15.47 -16.36
N LYS A 245 4.87 16.23 -17.37
CA LYS A 245 5.31 15.66 -18.65
C LYS A 245 6.26 14.56 -18.25
N THR A 246 5.94 13.34 -18.67
CA THR A 246 6.90 12.25 -18.70
C THR A 246 8.22 12.86 -19.15
N GLU A 247 9.27 12.79 -18.33
CA GLU A 247 10.61 13.15 -18.79
C GLU A 247 10.98 12.14 -19.90
N SER A 248 10.50 12.45 -21.10
CA SER A 248 10.94 11.93 -22.37
C SER A 248 11.88 12.99 -22.93
N GLY A 249 13.17 12.77 -22.75
CA GLY A 249 14.21 13.50 -23.47
C GLY A 249 14.71 14.76 -22.77
N LYS A 250 15.72 14.58 -21.93
CA LYS A 250 16.99 15.32 -21.98
C LYS A 250 17.95 14.72 -20.95
N GLN A 251 18.53 13.57 -21.28
CA GLN A 251 19.90 13.32 -20.88
C GLN A 251 20.76 14.15 -21.83
N LYS A 252 21.36 15.21 -21.30
CA LYS A 252 22.55 15.84 -21.88
C LYS A 252 23.75 15.26 -21.16
#